data_AF-A0A965ERR6-F1
#
_entry.id   AF-A0A965ERR6-F1
#
_cell.length_a   1.000
_cell.length_b   1.000
_cell.length_c   1.000
_cell.angle_alpha   90.00
_cell.angle_beta   90.00
_cell.angle_gamma   90.00
#
_symmetry.space_group_name_H-M   'P 1'
#
loop_
_entity.id
_entity.type
_entity.pdbx_description
1 polymer ?
#
loop_
_entity_poly.entity_id
_entity_poly.type
_entity_poly.pdbx_seq_one_letter_code
_entity_poly.pdbx_strand_id
1 'polypeptide(L)'
;MLPCRRASVIWLYFLAVGLALLPGRMLQVKADQPESTEAIVSLRVFPPAVQLDSARDFQRLVVQGERSDGVTLDLSTEAKLTMADPAIAAVRQGVANVGIPLPLLQPLRDGTTRVVVECRGQTQEVPVRVVSASSRPPLSFRLDVMPVFARGGCNMGSCHGAARGKDGFRLSLFGFDPAGDYQRITREMPGRRIDLGDPAASLLVQKAVGGVTHTGGKRFALESDLAQTLVEWIAAGAKDDPEAGAKTPALTGLDLYPPQALLEGKDVNQQLVAVARFADGT
;
A
#
# COMPACT_ATOMS: atom_id res chain seq x y z
N MET A 1 -71.99 -31.04 -15.98
CA MET A 1 -72.89 -29.86 -16.02
C MET A 1 -72.74 -29.12 -14.70
N LEU A 2 -72.53 -27.81 -14.81
CA LEU A 2 -72.45 -26.77 -13.75
C LEU A 2 -73.59 -26.88 -12.70
N PRO A 3 -73.54 -26.20 -11.52
CA PRO A 3 -72.87 -24.90 -11.34
C PRO A 3 -72.26 -24.57 -9.95
N CYS A 4 -71.58 -23.41 -9.90
CA CYS A 4 -71.71 -22.30 -8.92
C CYS A 4 -71.57 -22.57 -7.41
N ARG A 5 -71.08 -21.67 -6.54
CA ARG A 5 -70.48 -20.31 -6.54
C ARG A 5 -70.36 -19.93 -5.04
N ARG A 6 -69.44 -19.00 -4.71
CA ARG A 6 -69.54 -17.96 -3.65
C ARG A 6 -69.59 -18.43 -2.18
N ALA A 7 -68.56 -18.10 -1.40
CA ALA A 7 -68.35 -16.85 -0.65
C ALA A 7 -69.07 -16.81 0.71
N SER A 8 -68.33 -16.61 1.80
CA SER A 8 -68.63 -15.61 2.84
C SER A 8 -67.52 -15.56 3.90
N VAL A 9 -67.23 -14.33 4.29
CA VAL A 9 -66.27 -13.88 5.30
C VAL A 9 -66.90 -14.01 6.68
N ILE A 10 -66.16 -14.47 7.69
CA ILE A 10 -66.47 -14.19 9.10
C ILE A 10 -65.19 -13.70 9.79
N TRP A 11 -65.31 -12.51 10.35
CA TRP A 11 -64.33 -11.84 11.20
C TRP A 11 -64.24 -12.55 12.56
N LEU A 12 -63.02 -12.89 13.00
CA LEU A 12 -62.73 -13.17 14.40
C LEU A 12 -61.81 -12.08 14.95
N TYR A 13 -62.38 -11.23 15.80
CA TYR A 13 -61.64 -10.40 16.74
C TYR A 13 -61.00 -11.32 17.79
N PHE A 14 -59.67 -11.36 17.84
CA PHE A 14 -58.95 -11.85 19.01
C PHE A 14 -58.16 -10.71 19.65
N LEU A 15 -58.42 -10.55 20.95
CA LEU A 15 -57.76 -9.67 21.89
C LEU A 15 -56.23 -9.87 21.82
N ALA A 16 -55.49 -8.87 21.34
CA ALA A 16 -54.04 -8.86 21.42
C ALA A 16 -53.62 -8.34 22.80
N VAL A 17 -53.14 -9.24 23.66
CA VAL A 17 -52.42 -8.90 24.89
C VAL A 17 -51.06 -8.33 24.48
N GLY A 18 -50.80 -7.07 24.84
CA GLY A 18 -49.55 -6.40 24.56
C GLY A 18 -48.38 -7.03 25.33
N LEU A 19 -47.47 -7.67 24.60
CA LEU A 19 -46.16 -8.06 25.10
C LEU A 19 -45.19 -6.89 24.86
N ALA A 20 -44.84 -6.17 25.92
CA ALA A 20 -43.85 -5.10 25.85
C ALA A 20 -42.46 -5.70 25.54
N LEU A 21 -41.96 -5.47 24.32
CA LEU A 21 -40.57 -5.73 23.96
C LEU A 21 -39.67 -4.70 24.65
N LEU A 22 -38.92 -5.14 25.67
CA LEU A 22 -37.75 -4.41 26.13
C LEU A 22 -36.63 -4.55 25.08
N PRO A 23 -35.91 -3.48 24.72
CA PRO A 23 -34.82 -3.57 23.77
C PRO A 23 -33.69 -4.40 24.37
N GLY A 24 -33.44 -5.56 23.78
CA GLY A 24 -32.31 -6.42 24.12
C GLY A 24 -31.01 -5.67 23.91
N ARG A 25 -30.33 -5.32 24.99
CA ARG A 25 -28.98 -4.76 24.97
C ARG A 25 -28.03 -5.91 24.59
N MET A 26 -27.70 -5.98 23.31
CA MET A 26 -26.73 -6.93 22.77
C MET A 26 -25.36 -6.62 23.40
N LEU A 27 -24.98 -7.40 24.42
CA LEU A 27 -23.63 -7.39 24.98
C LEU A 27 -22.68 -7.84 23.88
N GLN A 28 -22.02 -6.88 23.22
CA GLN A 28 -20.83 -7.17 22.42
C GLN A 28 -19.73 -7.61 23.38
N VAL A 29 -19.56 -8.92 23.52
CA VAL A 29 -18.32 -9.50 24.03
C VAL A 29 -17.28 -9.27 22.93
N LYS A 30 -16.46 -8.24 23.10
CA LYS A 30 -15.25 -8.06 22.31
C LYS A 30 -14.32 -9.21 22.73
N ALA A 31 -14.13 -10.19 21.86
CA ALA A 31 -13.09 -11.19 22.06
C ALA A 31 -11.75 -10.45 22.03
N ASP A 32 -11.11 -10.28 23.19
CA ASP A 32 -9.70 -9.92 23.25
C ASP A 32 -8.94 -11.06 22.55
N GLN A 33 -8.36 -10.74 21.41
CA GLN A 33 -7.28 -11.54 20.85
C GLN A 33 -6.15 -11.50 21.89
N PRO A 34 -5.55 -12.63 22.28
CA PRO A 34 -4.39 -12.59 23.16
C PRO A 34 -3.27 -11.90 22.38
N GLU A 35 -2.94 -10.66 22.75
CA GLU A 35 -1.64 -10.08 22.43
C GLU A 35 -0.59 -11.05 23.01
N SER A 36 0.10 -11.80 22.14
CA SER A 36 1.15 -12.70 22.61
C SER A 36 2.25 -11.83 23.19
N THR A 37 2.34 -11.83 24.51
CA THR A 37 3.36 -11.14 25.32
C THR A 37 4.63 -11.97 25.41
N GLU A 38 4.93 -12.73 24.35
CA GLU A 38 6.09 -13.61 24.31
C GLU A 38 7.38 -12.78 24.41
N ALA A 39 8.22 -13.12 25.38
CA ALA A 39 9.47 -12.42 25.61
C ALA A 39 10.42 -12.61 24.42
N ILE A 40 11.06 -11.52 24.00
CA ILE A 40 12.12 -11.53 22.99
C ILE A 40 13.48 -11.41 23.66
N VAL A 41 14.47 -12.12 23.13
CA VAL A 41 15.87 -12.04 23.56
C VAL A 41 16.68 -11.05 22.72
N SER A 42 16.22 -10.71 21.50
CA SER A 42 16.81 -9.66 20.69
C SER A 42 15.77 -8.93 19.83
N LEU A 43 16.10 -7.69 19.47
CA LEU A 43 15.33 -6.84 18.57
C LEU A 43 16.23 -6.43 17.40
N ARG A 44 15.79 -6.65 16.17
CA ARG A 44 16.47 -6.22 14.95
C ARG A 44 15.56 -5.30 14.15
N VAL A 45 16.15 -4.27 13.56
CA VAL A 45 15.44 -3.28 12.74
C VAL A 45 16.07 -3.23 11.37
N PHE A 46 15.24 -3.26 10.34
CA PHE A 46 15.67 -3.26 8.95
C PHE A 46 14.99 -2.17 8.11
N PRO A 47 15.69 -1.59 7.11
CA PRO A 47 17.12 -1.75 6.85
C PRO A 47 18.00 -1.24 8.02
N PRO A 48 19.26 -1.72 8.14
CA PRO A 48 20.14 -1.37 9.26
C PRO A 48 20.63 0.09 9.22
N ALA A 49 20.44 0.77 8.10
CA ALA A 49 20.67 2.19 7.90
C ALA A 49 19.65 2.72 6.89
N VAL A 50 19.32 4.01 6.97
CA VAL A 50 18.41 4.69 6.05
C VAL A 50 19.13 5.86 5.38
N GLN A 51 19.01 5.93 4.06
CA GLN A 51 19.36 7.10 3.26
C GLN A 51 18.07 7.62 2.61
N LEU A 52 17.87 8.93 2.64
CA LEU A 52 16.77 9.62 1.97
C LEU A 52 17.33 10.70 1.05
N ASP A 53 17.07 10.60 -0.24
CA ASP A 53 17.80 11.32 -1.29
C ASP A 53 17.01 12.46 -1.97
N SER A 54 15.73 12.65 -1.61
CA SER A 54 14.92 13.76 -2.11
C SER A 54 13.72 14.04 -1.24
N ALA A 55 13.04 15.17 -1.45
CA ALA A 55 11.77 15.51 -0.80
C ALA A 55 10.64 14.48 -1.02
N ARG A 56 10.77 13.60 -2.03
CA ARG A 56 9.79 12.53 -2.32
C ARG A 56 10.08 11.25 -1.57
N ASP A 57 11.30 11.11 -1.07
CA ASP A 57 11.80 9.84 -0.60
C ASP A 57 11.12 9.44 0.72
N PHE A 58 11.05 8.14 0.94
CA PHE A 58 10.55 7.59 2.19
C PHE A 58 11.10 6.19 2.42
N GLN A 59 11.26 5.83 3.69
CA GLN A 59 11.71 4.50 4.07
C GLN A 59 10.81 3.91 5.15
N ARG A 60 10.31 2.69 4.90
CA ARG A 60 9.65 1.89 5.95
C ARG A 60 10.68 1.07 6.71
N LEU A 61 10.41 0.86 7.99
CA LEU A 61 11.20 -0.07 8.81
C LEU A 61 10.39 -1.34 9.07
N VAL A 62 11.09 -2.48 9.04
CA VAL A 62 10.59 -3.75 9.55
C VAL A 62 11.30 -4.02 10.86
N VAL A 63 10.53 -4.39 11.88
CA VAL A 63 11.04 -4.69 13.22
C VAL A 63 10.81 -6.17 13.47
N GLN A 64 11.89 -6.90 13.72
CA GLN A 64 11.87 -8.33 13.99
C GLN A 64 12.37 -8.60 15.40
N GLY A 65 11.54 -9.22 16.23
CA GLY A 65 11.96 -9.78 17.51
C GLY A 65 12.40 -11.23 17.33
N GLU A 66 13.34 -11.69 18.13
CA GLU A 66 13.72 -13.11 18.21
C GLU A 66 13.47 -13.63 19.62
N ARG A 67 12.84 -14.79 19.73
CA ARG A 67 12.63 -15.51 20.99
C ARG A 67 13.85 -16.34 21.36
N SER A 68 13.89 -16.87 22.58
CA SER A 68 15.01 -17.70 23.05
C SER A 68 15.19 -19.02 22.29
N ASP A 69 14.14 -19.50 21.60
CA ASP A 69 14.16 -20.69 20.75
C ASP A 69 14.51 -20.38 19.29
N GLY A 70 14.84 -19.13 18.97
CA GLY A 70 15.22 -18.67 17.63
C GLY A 70 14.05 -18.33 16.70
N VAL A 71 12.80 -18.55 17.12
CA VAL A 71 11.63 -18.14 16.33
C VAL A 71 11.55 -16.62 16.29
N THR A 72 11.21 -16.09 15.12
CA THR A 72 11.12 -14.66 14.87
C THR A 72 9.69 -14.18 14.88
N LEU A 73 9.47 -13.02 15.48
CA LEU A 73 8.20 -12.31 15.54
C LEU A 73 8.29 -11.03 14.73
N ASP A 74 7.28 -10.75 13.92
CA ASP A 74 7.12 -9.44 13.31
C ASP A 74 6.49 -8.46 14.31
N LEU A 75 7.28 -7.48 14.71
CA LEU A 75 6.90 -6.46 15.69
C LEU A 75 6.72 -5.08 15.04
N SER A 76 6.65 -5.01 13.70
CA SER A 76 6.65 -3.74 12.95
C SER A 76 5.47 -2.83 13.29
N THR A 77 4.31 -3.41 13.62
CA THR A 77 3.10 -2.66 14.02
C THR A 77 3.06 -2.36 15.52
N GLU A 78 3.82 -3.09 16.34
CA GLU A 78 3.91 -2.91 17.80
C GLU A 78 4.99 -1.89 18.16
N ALA A 79 6.05 -1.80 17.36
CA ALA A 79 7.20 -0.96 17.64
C ALA A 79 6.87 0.54 17.61
N LYS A 80 7.43 1.26 18.59
CA LYS A 80 7.37 2.72 18.66
C LYS A 80 8.62 3.31 18.03
N LEU A 81 8.44 4.18 17.03
CA LEU A 81 9.52 4.87 16.34
C LEU A 81 9.57 6.34 16.77
N THR A 82 10.74 6.81 17.20
CA THR A 82 10.98 8.21 17.58
C THR A 82 12.23 8.73 16.91
N MET A 83 12.16 9.90 16.28
CA MET A 83 13.35 10.56 15.71
C MET A 83 14.16 11.22 16.83
N ALA A 84 15.47 10.96 16.87
CA ALA A 84 16.35 11.63 17.82
C ALA A 84 16.47 13.13 17.52
N ASP A 85 16.50 13.50 16.24
CA ASP A 85 16.34 14.88 15.79
C ASP A 85 15.16 14.96 14.80
N PRO A 86 13.98 15.41 15.25
CA PRO A 86 12.79 15.53 14.40
C PRO A 86 12.87 16.70 13.40
N ALA A 87 13.93 17.52 13.42
CA ALA A 87 14.13 18.58 12.43
C ALA A 87 14.73 18.06 11.12
N ILE A 88 15.40 16.89 11.14
CA ILE A 88 16.07 16.28 9.97
C ILE A 88 15.13 15.36 9.21
N ALA A 89 14.40 14.49 9.92
CA ALA A 89 13.40 13.61 9.34
C ALA A 89 12.23 13.42 10.30
N ALA A 90 11.09 12.98 9.78
CA ALA A 90 9.89 12.71 10.57
C ALA A 90 9.40 11.27 10.38
N VAL A 91 8.85 10.70 11.46
CA VAL A 91 8.01 9.51 11.40
C VAL A 91 6.60 9.95 11.03
N ARG A 92 6.02 9.35 9.98
CA ARG A 92 4.62 9.50 9.60
C ARG A 92 3.94 8.15 9.61
N GLN A 93 2.66 8.16 9.96
CA GLN A 93 1.82 6.98 9.76
C GLN A 93 1.65 6.78 8.26
N GLY A 94 2.00 5.58 7.76
CA GLY A 94 1.73 5.23 6.38
C GLY A 94 0.22 5.24 6.13
N VAL A 95 -0.20 5.73 4.98
CA VAL A 95 -1.60 5.59 4.55
C VAL A 95 -1.82 4.15 4.07
N ALA A 96 -3.06 3.68 4.16
CA ALA A 96 -3.46 2.38 3.62
C ALA A 96 -3.12 2.30 2.12
N ASN A 97 -2.02 1.62 1.82
CA ASN A 97 -1.63 1.19 0.49
C ASN A 97 -2.20 -0.23 0.26
N VAL A 98 -1.60 -1.01 -0.64
CA VAL A 98 -1.83 -2.46 -0.67
C VAL A 98 -1.15 -3.08 0.55
N GLY A 99 -1.92 -3.40 1.59
CA GLY A 99 -1.47 -4.09 2.81
C GLY A 99 -1.60 -3.27 4.10
N ILE A 100 -0.80 -3.63 5.10
CA ILE A 100 -0.82 -3.03 6.44
C ILE A 100 -0.12 -1.65 6.40
N PRO A 101 -0.73 -0.59 6.97
CA PRO A 101 -0.07 0.70 7.10
C PRO A 101 1.04 0.60 8.15
N LEU A 102 2.29 0.67 7.69
CA LEU A 102 3.45 0.79 8.57
C LEU A 102 3.90 2.25 8.64
N PRO A 103 4.45 2.70 9.78
CA PRO A 103 5.13 3.98 9.85
C PRO A 103 6.26 4.06 8.82
N LEU A 104 6.45 5.26 8.27
CA LEU A 104 7.52 5.57 7.32
C LEU A 104 8.30 6.80 7.79
N LEU A 105 9.57 6.83 7.43
CA LEU A 105 10.45 7.98 7.60
C LEU A 105 10.36 8.87 6.37
N GLN A 106 10.25 10.18 6.57
CA GLN A 106 10.26 11.19 5.52
C GLN A 106 11.31 12.26 5.80
N PRO A 107 11.99 12.76 4.75
CA PRO A 107 13.00 13.79 4.89
C PRO A 107 12.37 15.16 5.15
N LEU A 108 13.04 15.96 5.98
CA LEU A 108 12.65 17.35 6.27
C LEU A 108 13.80 18.32 5.99
N ARG A 109 15.02 17.98 6.39
CA ARG A 109 16.23 18.78 6.20
C ARG A 109 17.45 17.88 6.01
N ASP A 110 18.42 18.37 5.24
CA ASP A 110 19.69 17.70 5.05
C ASP A 110 20.45 17.56 6.37
N GLY A 111 21.06 16.39 6.57
CA GLY A 111 21.80 16.09 7.79
C GLY A 111 21.79 14.63 8.16
N THR A 112 22.33 14.32 9.33
CA THR A 112 22.38 12.98 9.90
C THR A 112 21.67 12.95 11.24
N THR A 113 20.83 11.96 11.44
CA THR A 113 20.13 11.70 12.70
C THR A 113 20.03 10.19 12.92
N ARG A 114 19.22 9.76 13.88
CA ARG A 114 18.87 8.37 14.10
C ARG A 114 17.40 8.26 14.46
N VAL A 115 16.79 7.14 14.09
CA VAL A 115 15.49 6.74 14.59
C VAL A 115 15.71 5.73 15.71
N VAL A 116 15.08 5.99 16.84
CA VAL A 116 15.05 5.12 18.01
C VAL A 116 13.80 4.26 17.91
N VAL A 117 13.99 2.94 17.90
CA VAL A 117 12.93 1.95 17.83
C VAL A 117 12.84 1.23 19.16
N GLU A 118 11.70 1.33 19.82
CA GLU A 118 11.42 0.72 21.12
C GLU A 118 10.31 -0.33 20.95
N CYS A 119 10.54 -1.57 21.39
CA CYS A 119 9.53 -2.61 21.38
C CYS A 119 9.84 -3.68 22.45
N ARG A 120 8.83 -4.10 23.23
CA ARG A 120 8.95 -5.13 24.28
C ARG A 120 10.14 -4.93 25.23
N GLY A 121 10.41 -3.68 25.61
CA GLY A 121 11.51 -3.33 26.53
C GLY A 121 12.92 -3.36 25.90
N GLN A 122 13.03 -3.67 24.62
CA GLN A 122 14.26 -3.57 23.83
C GLN A 122 14.28 -2.26 23.05
N THR A 123 15.48 -1.72 22.85
CA THR A 123 15.71 -0.48 22.10
C THR A 123 16.80 -0.71 21.05
N GLN A 124 16.55 -0.27 19.83
CA GLN A 124 17.52 -0.26 18.74
C GLN A 124 17.56 1.13 18.11
N GLU A 125 18.75 1.63 17.81
CA GLU A 125 18.93 2.85 17.03
C GLU A 125 19.33 2.50 15.60
N VAL A 126 18.73 3.19 14.63
CA VAL A 126 19.05 3.06 13.20
C VAL A 126 19.52 4.43 12.68
N PRO A 127 20.72 4.54 12.08
CA PRO A 127 21.20 5.78 11.51
C PRO A 127 20.36 6.19 10.29
N VAL A 128 20.07 7.49 10.20
CA VAL A 128 19.32 8.10 9.11
C VAL A 128 20.15 9.24 8.53
N ARG A 129 20.41 9.20 7.22
CA ARG A 129 21.06 10.26 6.47
C ARG A 129 20.06 10.85 5.48
N VAL A 130 19.91 12.17 5.50
CA VAL A 130 19.06 12.91 4.57
C VAL A 130 19.94 13.80 3.72
N VAL A 131 19.75 13.75 2.41
CA VAL A 131 20.36 14.66 1.45
C VAL A 131 19.32 15.19 0.48
N SER A 132 19.52 16.39 -0.04
CA SER A 132 18.64 17.00 -1.05
C SER A 132 17.16 17.04 -0.62
N ALA A 133 16.86 17.25 0.66
CA ALA A 133 15.50 17.26 1.22
C ALA A 133 14.61 18.35 0.62
N SER A 134 15.20 19.36 -0.01
CA SER A 134 14.48 20.42 -0.75
C SER A 134 14.29 20.13 -2.23
N SER A 135 14.98 19.12 -2.78
CA SER A 135 14.86 18.70 -4.17
C SER A 135 13.64 17.81 -4.34
N ARG A 136 12.76 18.17 -5.28
CA ARG A 136 11.58 17.36 -5.63
C ARG A 136 11.68 16.96 -7.11
N PRO A 137 12.44 15.90 -7.45
CA PRO A 137 12.65 15.50 -8.84
C PRO A 137 11.32 15.19 -9.55
N PRO A 138 11.23 15.33 -10.88
CA PRO A 138 10.04 14.93 -11.62
C PRO A 138 9.82 13.42 -11.50
N LEU A 139 8.57 12.98 -11.52
CA LEU A 139 8.24 11.54 -11.51
C LEU A 139 8.75 10.88 -12.79
N SER A 140 9.41 9.75 -12.62
CA SER A 140 9.82 8.83 -13.67
C SER A 140 8.67 7.89 -14.01
N PHE A 141 8.41 7.67 -15.31
CA PHE A 141 7.46 6.65 -15.71
C PHE A 141 7.94 5.26 -15.30
N ARG A 142 9.23 4.94 -15.55
CA ARG A 142 9.82 3.64 -15.23
C ARG A 142 9.98 3.40 -13.73
N LEU A 143 10.44 4.38 -12.96
CA LEU A 143 10.77 4.19 -11.53
C LEU A 143 9.63 4.50 -10.57
N ASP A 144 8.69 5.39 -10.93
CA ASP A 144 7.61 5.79 -10.02
C ASP A 144 6.23 5.30 -10.48
N VAL A 145 5.91 5.44 -11.77
CA VAL A 145 4.55 5.15 -12.27
C VAL A 145 4.34 3.65 -12.52
N MET A 146 5.28 2.99 -13.20
CA MET A 146 5.17 1.56 -13.50
C MET A 146 5.03 0.68 -12.25
N PRO A 147 5.79 0.92 -11.15
CA PRO A 147 5.63 0.17 -9.92
C PRO A 147 4.25 0.29 -9.29
N VAL A 148 3.50 1.37 -9.54
CA VAL A 148 2.11 1.48 -9.09
C VAL A 148 1.25 0.36 -9.68
N PHE A 149 1.43 0.02 -10.95
CA PHE A 149 0.68 -1.05 -11.60
C PHE A 149 1.07 -2.43 -11.07
N ALA A 150 2.34 -2.65 -10.77
CA ALA A 150 2.83 -3.88 -10.16
C ALA A 150 2.28 -4.05 -8.73
N ARG A 151 2.43 -3.02 -7.89
CA ARG A 151 1.96 -3.04 -6.50
C ARG A 151 0.44 -3.14 -6.42
N GLY A 152 -0.28 -2.45 -7.30
CA GLY A 152 -1.74 -2.52 -7.40
C GLY A 152 -2.27 -3.80 -8.06
N GLY A 153 -1.41 -4.68 -8.58
CA GLY A 153 -1.79 -5.92 -9.25
C GLY A 153 -2.45 -5.73 -10.63
N CYS A 154 -2.30 -4.56 -11.25
CA CYS A 154 -2.93 -4.23 -12.54
C CYS A 154 -2.27 -4.99 -13.70
N ASN A 155 -0.94 -5.06 -13.72
CA ASN A 155 -0.14 -5.69 -14.78
C ASN A 155 0.16 -7.18 -14.50
N MET A 156 -0.70 -7.84 -13.71
CA MET A 156 -0.61 -9.26 -13.40
C MET A 156 -1.22 -10.12 -14.53
N GLY A 157 -0.74 -11.35 -14.69
CA GLY A 157 -1.22 -12.28 -15.72
C GLY A 157 -2.72 -12.64 -15.63
N SER A 158 -3.36 -12.38 -14.49
CA SER A 158 -4.81 -12.56 -14.31
C SER A 158 -5.66 -11.46 -14.96
N CYS A 159 -5.10 -10.27 -15.20
CA CYS A 159 -5.82 -9.09 -15.68
C CYS A 159 -5.11 -8.40 -16.87
N HIS A 160 -4.67 -7.15 -16.74
CA HIS A 160 -4.10 -6.41 -17.87
C HIS A 160 -2.72 -6.92 -18.29
N GLY A 161 -2.01 -7.64 -17.42
CA GLY A 161 -0.77 -8.35 -17.75
C GLY A 161 -0.97 -9.67 -18.50
N ALA A 162 -2.22 -10.10 -18.75
CA ALA A 162 -2.49 -11.26 -19.59
C ALA A 162 -2.05 -10.99 -21.03
N ALA A 163 -1.68 -12.03 -21.79
CA ALA A 163 -1.21 -11.89 -23.18
C ALA A 163 -2.15 -11.08 -24.08
N ARG A 164 -3.47 -11.22 -23.90
CA ARG A 164 -4.51 -10.45 -24.62
C ARG A 164 -5.04 -9.23 -23.86
N GLY A 165 -4.55 -8.98 -22.64
CA GLY A 165 -5.12 -8.02 -21.70
C GLY A 165 -6.56 -8.35 -21.28
N LYS A 166 -7.28 -7.34 -20.80
CA LYS A 166 -8.70 -7.39 -20.45
C LYS A 166 -9.39 -6.11 -20.94
N ASP A 167 -10.62 -6.27 -21.44
CA ASP A 167 -11.50 -5.16 -21.82
C ASP A 167 -10.84 -4.14 -22.77
N GLY A 168 -10.01 -4.62 -23.70
CA GLY A 168 -9.31 -3.79 -24.68
C GLY A 168 -8.13 -2.99 -24.12
N PHE A 169 -7.62 -3.36 -22.93
CA PHE A 169 -6.42 -2.76 -22.35
C PHE A 169 -5.44 -3.84 -21.89
N ARG A 170 -4.18 -3.70 -22.33
CA ARG A 170 -3.08 -4.60 -21.99
C ARG A 170 -1.88 -3.80 -21.49
N LEU A 171 -1.22 -4.36 -20.48
CA LEU A 171 0.07 -3.95 -19.96
C LEU A 171 1.00 -5.15 -20.07
N SER A 172 2.29 -4.90 -20.15
CA SER A 172 3.30 -5.94 -20.13
C SER A 172 3.34 -6.59 -18.75
N LEU A 173 3.57 -7.90 -18.72
CA LEU A 173 3.62 -8.65 -17.47
C LEU A 173 4.75 -8.10 -16.60
N PHE A 174 4.42 -7.66 -15.38
CA PHE A 174 5.36 -7.03 -14.44
C PHE A 174 6.13 -5.80 -14.97
N GLY A 175 5.68 -5.18 -16.07
CA GLY A 175 6.37 -4.03 -16.66
C GLY A 175 7.55 -4.39 -17.56
N PHE A 176 7.56 -5.60 -18.14
CA PHE A 176 8.61 -6.07 -19.06
C PHE A 176 8.86 -5.19 -20.31
N ASP A 177 7.85 -4.47 -20.80
CA ASP A 177 7.94 -3.57 -21.97
C ASP A 177 7.52 -2.13 -21.57
N PRO A 178 8.41 -1.35 -20.90
CA PRO A 178 8.10 0.00 -20.45
C PRO A 178 7.62 0.93 -21.56
N ALA A 179 8.30 0.89 -22.72
CA ALA A 179 7.99 1.78 -23.84
C ALA A 179 6.61 1.48 -24.42
N GLY A 180 6.28 0.20 -24.60
CA GLY A 180 4.95 -0.20 -25.05
C GLY A 180 3.88 0.07 -24.00
N ASP A 181 4.15 -0.12 -22.72
CA ASP A 181 3.18 0.19 -21.65
C ASP A 181 2.86 1.68 -21.59
N TYR A 182 3.88 2.52 -21.68
CA TYR A 182 3.70 3.96 -21.82
C TYR A 182 2.79 4.29 -23.01
N GLN A 183 3.06 3.71 -24.19
CA GLN A 183 2.26 3.93 -25.40
C GLN A 183 0.80 3.47 -25.23
N ARG A 184 0.55 2.33 -24.60
CA ARG A 184 -0.79 1.76 -24.41
C ARG A 184 -1.61 2.59 -23.41
N ILE A 185 -0.96 3.09 -22.37
CA ILE A 185 -1.57 3.97 -21.38
C ILE A 185 -1.92 5.33 -22.00
N THR A 186 -0.98 5.94 -22.73
CA THR A 186 -1.07 7.36 -23.12
C THR A 186 -1.59 7.62 -24.53
N ARG A 187 -1.34 6.71 -25.49
CA ARG A 187 -1.51 6.97 -26.94
C ARG A 187 -2.41 6.00 -27.69
N GLU A 188 -2.55 4.75 -27.26
CA GLU A 188 -3.33 3.74 -28.00
C GLU A 188 -4.82 4.09 -28.10
N MET A 189 -5.37 4.76 -27.06
CA MET A 189 -6.75 5.29 -27.08
C MET A 189 -6.78 6.70 -26.46
N PRO A 190 -6.42 7.73 -27.24
CA PRO A 190 -6.29 9.10 -26.73
C PRO A 190 -7.57 9.58 -26.03
N GLY A 191 -7.42 10.25 -24.89
CA GLY A 191 -8.52 10.81 -24.10
C GLY A 191 -9.40 9.80 -23.36
N ARG A 192 -9.20 8.48 -23.55
CA ARG A 192 -10.03 7.46 -22.87
C ARG A 192 -9.52 7.09 -21.48
N ARG A 193 -8.19 7.08 -21.28
CA ARG A 193 -7.55 6.59 -20.04
C ARG A 193 -7.03 7.72 -19.16
N ILE A 194 -6.51 8.75 -19.80
CA ILE A 194 -5.91 9.92 -19.18
C ILE A 194 -6.70 11.15 -19.60
N ASP A 195 -7.09 11.92 -18.59
CA ASP A 195 -7.63 13.25 -18.69
C ASP A 195 -6.61 14.21 -18.07
N LEU A 196 -6.01 15.08 -18.90
CA LEU A 196 -5.04 16.07 -18.44
C LEU A 196 -5.71 17.30 -17.81
N GLY A 197 -7.00 17.55 -18.12
CA GLY A 197 -7.78 18.64 -17.55
C GLY A 197 -8.32 18.30 -16.15
N ASP A 198 -8.63 17.02 -15.92
CA ASP A 198 -8.97 16.47 -14.61
C ASP A 198 -8.17 15.17 -14.32
N PRO A 199 -6.93 15.28 -13.83
CA PRO A 199 -6.07 14.14 -13.54
C PRO A 199 -6.68 13.10 -12.60
N ALA A 200 -7.46 13.54 -11.60
CA ALA A 200 -8.12 12.63 -10.66
C ALA A 200 -9.30 11.90 -11.30
N ALA A 201 -10.04 12.53 -12.22
CA ALA A 201 -11.14 11.89 -12.95
C ALA A 201 -10.68 10.94 -14.07
N SER A 202 -9.39 10.92 -14.40
CA SER A 202 -8.81 9.96 -15.35
C SER A 202 -9.29 8.54 -15.09
N LEU A 203 -9.82 7.87 -16.12
CA LEU A 203 -10.37 6.52 -16.00
C LEU A 203 -9.35 5.53 -15.43
N LEU A 204 -8.07 5.73 -15.74
CA LEU A 204 -6.94 4.97 -15.18
C LEU A 204 -6.95 5.03 -13.63
N VAL A 205 -7.13 6.21 -13.05
CA VAL A 205 -7.19 6.43 -11.60
C VAL A 205 -8.51 5.91 -11.04
N GLN A 206 -9.64 6.30 -11.64
CA GLN A 206 -10.98 5.98 -11.14
C GLN A 206 -11.25 4.46 -11.08
N LYS A 207 -10.77 3.69 -12.05
CA LYS A 207 -10.86 2.21 -12.02
C LYS A 207 -9.98 1.61 -10.92
N ALA A 208 -8.80 2.19 -10.67
CA ALA A 208 -7.87 1.70 -9.66
C ALA A 208 -8.38 1.97 -8.24
N VAL A 209 -8.95 3.15 -7.99
CA VAL A 209 -9.48 3.54 -6.67
C VAL A 209 -10.91 3.04 -6.41
N GLY A 210 -11.56 2.47 -7.42
CA GLY A 210 -12.92 1.96 -7.34
C GLY A 210 -14.01 3.03 -7.38
N GLY A 211 -13.71 4.22 -7.91
CA GLY A 211 -14.69 5.29 -8.12
C GLY A 211 -15.66 4.99 -9.28
N VAL A 212 -15.28 4.10 -10.19
CA VAL A 212 -16.17 3.54 -11.22
C VAL A 212 -16.05 2.01 -11.28
N THR A 213 -17.06 1.35 -11.83
CA THR A 213 -17.10 -0.13 -11.93
C THR A 213 -15.88 -0.68 -12.64
N HIS A 214 -15.11 -1.55 -11.99
CA HIS A 214 -13.94 -2.21 -12.55
C HIS A 214 -14.05 -3.71 -12.33
N THR A 215 -13.93 -4.52 -13.38
CA THR A 215 -13.97 -5.99 -13.30
C THR A 215 -12.90 -6.52 -12.35
N GLY A 216 -11.72 -5.91 -12.34
CA GLY A 216 -10.66 -6.24 -11.40
C GLY A 216 -11.03 -5.88 -9.96
N GLY A 217 -11.94 -4.93 -9.72
CA GLY A 217 -12.29 -4.37 -8.42
C GLY A 217 -11.40 -3.19 -8.00
N LYS A 218 -11.68 -2.59 -6.84
CA LYS A 218 -10.82 -1.57 -6.22
C LYS A 218 -9.43 -2.15 -5.93
N ARG A 219 -8.36 -1.47 -6.32
CA ARG A 219 -6.95 -1.91 -6.14
C ARG A 219 -6.26 -1.23 -4.97
N PHE A 220 -6.52 0.07 -4.75
CA PHE A 220 -5.99 0.84 -3.62
C PHE A 220 -6.92 2.02 -3.27
N ALA A 221 -6.69 2.68 -2.14
CA ALA A 221 -7.46 3.84 -1.71
C ALA A 221 -7.10 5.11 -2.52
N LEU A 222 -8.00 6.09 -2.59
CA LEU A 222 -7.73 7.36 -3.28
C LEU A 222 -6.66 8.18 -2.55
N GLU A 223 -6.61 8.02 -1.23
CA GLU A 223 -5.68 8.67 -0.31
C GLU A 223 -4.30 7.98 -0.30
N SER A 224 -4.14 6.85 -0.99
CA SER A 224 -2.89 6.11 -1.05
C SER A 224 -1.83 6.82 -1.89
N ASP A 225 -0.55 6.61 -1.56
CA ASP A 225 0.58 7.15 -2.33
C ASP A 225 0.52 6.68 -3.79
N LEU A 226 0.04 5.45 -4.02
CA LEU A 226 -0.15 4.89 -5.37
C LEU A 226 -1.10 5.73 -6.22
N ALA A 227 -2.24 6.16 -5.66
CA ALA A 227 -3.18 7.01 -6.36
C ALA A 227 -2.59 8.41 -6.59
N GLN A 228 -1.94 8.98 -5.58
CA GLN A 228 -1.33 10.29 -5.67
C GLN A 228 -0.20 10.34 -6.71
N THR A 229 0.62 9.31 -6.82
CA THR A 229 1.66 9.20 -7.86
C THR A 229 1.05 9.22 -9.26
N LEU A 230 -0.05 8.49 -9.50
CA LEU A 230 -0.73 8.52 -10.81
C LEU A 230 -1.30 9.90 -11.12
N VAL A 231 -2.00 10.51 -10.16
CA VAL A 231 -2.61 11.83 -10.31
C VAL A 231 -1.54 12.89 -10.56
N GLU A 232 -0.46 12.89 -9.79
CA GLU A 232 0.64 13.85 -9.95
C GLU A 232 1.35 13.67 -11.29
N TRP A 233 1.61 12.44 -11.72
CA TRP A 233 2.21 12.16 -13.02
C TRP A 233 1.32 12.64 -14.18
N ILE A 234 0.01 12.40 -14.10
CA ILE A 234 -0.95 12.88 -15.10
C ILE A 234 -1.01 14.41 -15.10
N ALA A 235 -1.09 15.05 -13.93
CA ALA A 235 -1.07 16.50 -13.79
C ALA A 235 0.21 17.14 -14.36
N ALA A 236 1.34 16.43 -14.29
CA ALA A 236 2.60 16.85 -14.89
C ALA A 236 2.67 16.61 -16.42
N GLY A 237 1.57 16.18 -17.04
CA GLY A 237 1.44 15.96 -18.49
C GLY A 237 1.63 14.51 -18.93
N ALA A 238 1.59 13.55 -18.00
CA ALA A 238 1.79 12.12 -18.27
C ALA A 238 3.05 11.83 -19.11
N LYS A 239 4.15 12.51 -18.79
CA LYS A 239 5.39 12.47 -19.57
C LYS A 239 6.09 11.11 -19.43
N ASP A 240 6.76 10.68 -20.50
CA ASP A 240 7.73 9.60 -20.42
C ASP A 240 9.02 10.12 -19.78
N ASP A 241 9.95 9.23 -19.46
CA ASP A 241 11.25 9.58 -18.90
C ASP A 241 12.07 10.48 -19.86
N PRO A 242 12.83 11.47 -19.34
CA PRO A 242 13.71 12.29 -20.15
C PRO A 242 14.68 11.41 -20.96
N GLU A 243 14.71 11.59 -22.28
CA GLU A 243 15.52 10.77 -23.20
C GLU A 243 15.26 9.25 -23.06
N ALA A 244 14.01 8.80 -22.98
CA ALA A 244 13.60 7.39 -23.08
C ALA A 244 14.55 6.38 -22.38
N GLY A 245 14.97 6.70 -21.15
CA GLY A 245 15.82 5.85 -20.31
C GLY A 245 17.31 6.19 -20.25
N ALA A 246 17.83 7.16 -21.01
CA ALA A 246 19.26 7.50 -20.97
C ALA A 246 19.70 8.19 -19.66
N LYS A 247 18.75 8.80 -18.93
CA LYS A 247 18.99 9.49 -17.65
C LYS A 247 18.27 8.86 -16.47
N THR A 248 17.59 7.74 -16.67
CA THR A 248 17.00 6.97 -15.57
C THR A 248 18.11 6.12 -14.97
N PRO A 249 18.42 6.25 -13.67
CA PRO A 249 19.53 5.52 -13.08
C PRO A 249 19.25 4.02 -13.11
N ALA A 250 20.28 3.23 -13.47
CA ALA A 250 20.17 1.79 -13.56
C ALA A 250 20.10 1.16 -12.16
N LEU A 251 19.24 0.17 -11.98
CA LEU A 251 19.22 -0.64 -10.76
C LEU A 251 20.51 -1.48 -10.69
N THR A 252 21.28 -1.31 -9.62
CA THR A 252 22.56 -2.02 -9.39
C THR A 252 22.48 -3.06 -8.28
N GLY A 253 21.46 -2.97 -7.41
CA GLY A 253 21.26 -3.93 -6.33
C GLY A 253 19.84 -3.88 -5.78
N LEU A 254 19.44 -4.98 -5.16
CA LEU A 254 18.17 -5.10 -4.43
C LEU A 254 18.43 -5.89 -3.15
N ASP A 255 18.20 -5.25 -2.01
CA ASP A 255 18.32 -5.86 -0.71
C ASP A 255 16.92 -6.16 -0.16
N LEU A 256 16.68 -7.40 0.28
CA LEU A 256 15.42 -7.83 0.88
C LEU A 256 15.64 -8.07 2.38
N TYR A 257 14.79 -7.44 3.19
CA TYR A 257 14.87 -7.53 4.64
C TYR A 257 13.54 -7.95 5.29
N PRO A 258 13.59 -8.67 6.44
CA PRO A 258 14.79 -9.32 6.99
C PRO A 258 15.35 -10.40 6.04
N PRO A 259 16.66 -10.67 6.06
CA PRO A 259 17.28 -11.68 5.19
C PRO A 259 16.89 -13.11 5.59
N GLN A 260 16.41 -13.29 6.83
CA GLN A 260 15.96 -14.55 7.37
C GLN A 260 14.82 -14.32 8.37
N ALA A 261 13.88 -15.25 8.40
CA ALA A 261 12.84 -15.35 9.42
C ALA A 261 12.57 -16.83 9.69
N LEU A 262 12.37 -17.18 10.96
CA LEU A 262 11.89 -18.50 11.38
C LEU A 262 10.47 -18.31 11.92
N LEU A 263 9.47 -18.78 11.17
CA LEU A 263 8.07 -18.60 11.52
C LEU A 263 7.51 -19.89 12.13
N GLU A 264 6.70 -19.76 13.17
CA GLU A 264 6.06 -20.88 13.86
C GLU A 264 4.55 -20.64 13.97
N GLY A 265 3.74 -21.66 13.68
CA GLY A 265 2.29 -21.61 13.84
C GLY A 265 1.52 -21.35 12.54
N LYS A 266 0.21 -21.13 12.67
CA LYS A 266 -0.68 -20.83 11.55
C LYS A 266 -0.92 -19.34 11.46
N ASP A 267 -1.08 -18.84 10.23
CA ASP A 267 -1.41 -17.44 9.93
C ASP A 267 -0.40 -16.41 10.46
N VAL A 268 0.85 -16.84 10.67
CA VAL A 268 1.96 -15.95 11.04
C VAL A 268 2.51 -15.27 9.80
N ASN A 269 2.66 -13.94 9.89
CA ASN A 269 3.13 -13.10 8.81
C ASN A 269 4.44 -12.42 9.20
N GLN A 270 5.29 -12.18 8.19
CA GLN A 270 6.48 -11.35 8.30
C GLN A 270 6.42 -10.30 7.20
N GLN A 271 6.39 -9.03 7.59
CA GLN A 271 6.59 -7.90 6.71
C GLN A 271 7.99 -7.98 6.12
N LEU A 272 8.10 -7.67 4.83
CA LEU A 272 9.37 -7.51 4.13
C LEU A 272 9.50 -6.08 3.64
N VAL A 273 10.73 -5.58 3.63
CA VAL A 273 11.09 -4.34 2.95
C VAL A 273 12.15 -4.63 1.89
N ALA A 274 11.94 -4.08 0.71
CA ALA A 274 12.88 -4.13 -0.39
C ALA A 274 13.54 -2.76 -0.54
N VAL A 275 14.87 -2.73 -0.55
CA VAL A 275 15.65 -1.51 -0.75
C VAL A 275 16.40 -1.66 -2.07
N ALA A 276 16.06 -0.81 -3.03
CA ALA A 276 16.75 -0.73 -4.31
C ALA A 276 18.00 0.13 -4.17
N ARG A 277 19.05 -0.19 -4.93
CA ARG A 277 20.27 0.63 -5.05
C ARG A 277 20.49 0.98 -6.51
N PHE A 278 20.67 2.25 -6.80
CA PHE A 278 20.78 2.79 -8.14
C PHE A 278 22.19 3.27 -8.46
N ALA A 279 22.53 3.33 -9.75
CA ALA A 279 23.89 3.61 -10.23
C ALA A 279 24.39 5.04 -9.90
N ASP A 280 23.48 5.96 -9.61
CA ASP A 280 23.75 7.33 -9.17
C ASP A 280 23.94 7.46 -7.64
N GLY A 281 23.82 6.35 -6.90
CA GLY A 281 24.08 6.29 -5.47
C GLY A 281 22.85 6.48 -4.57
N THR A 282 21.65 6.53 -5.16
CA THR A 282 20.37 6.47 -4.44
C THR A 282 19.83 5.05 -4.35
#